data_AF-A0AAD8Z4U6-F1
#
_entry.id   AF-A0AAD8Z4U6-F1
#
_cell.length_a   1.000
_cell.length_b   1.000
_cell.length_c   1.000
_cell.angle_alpha   90.00
_cell.angle_beta   90.00
_cell.angle_gamma   90.00
#
_symmetry.space_group_name_H-M   'P 1'
#
loop_
_entity.id
_entity.type
_entity.pdbx_description
1 polymer ?
#
loop_
_entity_poly.entity_id
_entity_poly.type
_entity_poly.pdbx_seq_one_letter_code
_entity_poly.pdbx_strand_id
1 'polypeptide(L)'
;MKCFEKLVRDFITSSLPASMDPLQFAYRHNCSTDDAIAHLLHTTLTQLDEGRGNYVKMLFVNYSSAFNTIIPSLLTTKFEDLGLHTSLCEWISNFLTDRPQSVRVGNCASSTLTLSSGAPQGCVLSPLLYSLYTYNCTATSSSTIIIKFADDTIFMGLIPVNDERAYLEEIKHLENWCQETNLLLNISKTKELIVDCSKKQEQHYQPVRISGTILERVNSFKYLCVHISQDLSWSRHTNSLAKKACQCLYHLRRLGDFRLPSKVLRNFYTCTFESILTGNITVWFRNSTKQDRQALQRVVRSTECITHRELPDLQTIYHKRCQTKARRIVKDPTHPNNRLFSLLRILLSFITLIFLKVQSSRIALGRGKEESNGGKPQAESLSSLLSSEPQPPMQVAVLGTAKSVVKRFNGLDYNQAI
;
A
#
# COMPACT_ATOMS: atom_id res chain seq x y z
N MET A 1 -30.29 -8.84 -13.23
CA MET A 1 -29.84 -7.85 -12.23
C MET A 1 -28.36 -7.49 -12.36
N LYS A 2 -27.41 -8.41 -12.10
CA LYS A 2 -25.96 -8.07 -12.15
C LYS A 2 -25.45 -7.45 -13.46
N CYS A 3 -26.00 -7.82 -14.62
CA CYS A 3 -25.64 -7.18 -15.89
C CYS A 3 -26.10 -5.71 -15.96
N PHE A 4 -27.29 -5.43 -15.46
CA PHE A 4 -27.83 -4.07 -15.39
C PHE A 4 -27.02 -3.22 -14.39
N GLU A 5 -26.70 -3.77 -13.22
CA GLU A 5 -25.83 -3.09 -12.25
C GLU A 5 -24.46 -2.72 -12.85
N LYS A 6 -23.89 -3.54 -13.74
CA LYS A 6 -22.65 -3.19 -14.47
C LYS A 6 -22.84 -1.98 -15.39
N LEU A 7 -23.93 -1.95 -16.16
CA LEU A 7 -24.24 -0.82 -17.04
C LEU A 7 -24.41 0.47 -16.23
N VAL A 8 -25.16 0.40 -15.13
CA VAL A 8 -25.38 1.55 -14.23
C VAL A 8 -24.06 2.00 -13.61
N ARG A 9 -23.21 1.07 -13.15
CA ARG A 9 -21.89 1.38 -12.60
C ARG A 9 -21.02 2.11 -13.63
N ASP A 10 -20.99 1.62 -14.86
CA ASP A 10 -20.17 2.19 -15.93
C ASP A 10 -20.67 3.60 -16.29
N PHE A 11 -21.99 3.80 -16.34
CA PHE A 11 -22.62 5.11 -16.54
C PHE A 11 -22.31 6.12 -15.42
N ILE A 12 -22.40 5.70 -14.16
CA ILE A 12 -22.03 6.56 -13.01
C ILE A 12 -20.55 6.92 -13.12
N THR A 13 -19.69 5.92 -13.34
CA THR A 13 -18.23 6.13 -13.38
C THR A 13 -17.82 7.07 -14.51
N SER A 14 -18.46 7.00 -15.68
CA SER A 14 -18.19 7.92 -16.80
C SER A 14 -18.66 9.35 -16.55
N SER A 15 -19.62 9.55 -15.64
CA SER A 15 -20.17 10.86 -15.30
C SER A 15 -19.37 11.57 -14.20
N LEU A 16 -18.50 10.84 -13.50
CA LEU A 16 -17.73 11.37 -12.37
C LEU A 16 -16.36 11.90 -12.81
N PRO A 17 -15.83 12.94 -12.15
CA PRO A 17 -14.50 13.46 -12.46
C PRO A 17 -13.42 12.46 -12.04
N ALA A 18 -12.44 12.23 -12.92
CA ALA A 18 -11.34 11.29 -12.66
C ALA A 18 -10.45 11.71 -11.45
N SER A 19 -10.45 13.00 -11.11
CA SER A 19 -9.74 13.57 -9.97
C SER A 19 -10.46 13.42 -8.63
N MET A 20 -11.69 12.89 -8.62
CA MET A 20 -12.44 12.67 -7.38
C MET A 20 -11.65 11.71 -6.49
N ASP A 21 -11.51 12.08 -5.22
CA ASP A 21 -10.95 11.25 -4.16
C ASP A 21 -9.66 10.52 -4.58
N PRO A 22 -8.58 11.27 -4.87
CA PRO A 22 -7.40 10.73 -5.54
C PRO A 22 -6.62 9.72 -4.69
N LEU A 23 -6.87 9.64 -3.38
CA LEU A 23 -6.20 8.69 -2.48
C LEU A 23 -7.10 7.51 -2.05
N GLN A 24 -8.25 7.33 -2.71
CA GLN A 24 -8.95 6.06 -2.74
C GLN A 24 -8.28 5.15 -3.77
N PHE A 25 -7.79 3.98 -3.35
CA PHE A 25 -7.13 3.03 -4.25
C PHE A 25 -8.02 1.83 -4.59
N ALA A 26 -8.99 1.49 -3.72
CA ALA A 26 -9.88 0.39 -4.00
C ALA A 26 -10.89 0.72 -5.09
N TYR A 27 -11.30 -0.31 -5.83
CA TYR A 27 -12.33 -0.25 -6.87
C TYR A 27 -12.05 0.73 -8.02
N ARG A 28 -10.86 1.32 -8.08
CA ARG A 28 -10.39 2.14 -9.21
C ARG A 28 -9.69 1.27 -10.23
N HIS A 29 -9.83 1.66 -11.49
CA HIS A 29 -9.08 1.04 -12.57
C HIS A 29 -7.57 1.25 -12.33
N ASN A 30 -6.78 0.23 -12.68
CA ASN A 30 -5.32 0.28 -12.64
C ASN A 30 -4.68 0.55 -11.25
N CYS A 31 -5.46 0.52 -10.17
CA CYS A 31 -4.98 0.65 -8.79
C CYS A 31 -5.03 -0.70 -8.07
N SER A 32 -4.11 -0.92 -7.13
CA SER A 32 -4.01 -2.17 -6.36
C SER A 32 -3.54 -1.91 -4.92
N THR A 33 -3.61 -2.93 -4.06
CA THR A 33 -3.13 -2.87 -2.67
C THR A 33 -1.67 -2.44 -2.58
N ASP A 34 -0.85 -2.93 -3.50
CA ASP A 34 0.54 -2.54 -3.69
C ASP A 34 0.70 -1.02 -3.84
N ASP A 35 -0.19 -0.37 -4.60
CA ASP A 35 -0.06 1.05 -4.92
C ASP A 35 -0.39 1.93 -3.71
N ALA A 36 -1.39 1.52 -2.92
CA ALA A 36 -1.74 2.15 -1.65
C ALA A 36 -0.59 2.05 -0.64
N ILE A 37 -0.02 0.84 -0.47
CA ILE A 37 1.11 0.65 0.47
C ILE A 37 2.37 1.36 -0.04
N ALA A 38 2.64 1.35 -1.34
CA ALA A 38 3.75 2.08 -1.94
C ALA A 38 3.62 3.59 -1.69
N HIS A 39 2.42 4.15 -1.83
CA HIS A 39 2.13 5.55 -1.54
C HIS A 39 2.39 5.85 -0.05
N LEU A 40 1.79 5.06 0.85
CA LEU A 40 1.97 5.15 2.30
C LEU A 40 3.45 5.19 2.71
N LEU A 41 4.25 4.24 2.20
CA LEU A 41 5.67 4.17 2.51
C LEU A 41 6.46 5.32 1.89
N HIS A 42 6.14 5.71 0.65
CA HIS A 42 6.80 6.83 -0.01
C HIS A 42 6.61 8.13 0.78
N THR A 43 5.38 8.43 1.16
CA THR A 43 5.03 9.57 2.01
C THR A 43 5.75 9.52 3.34
N THR A 44 5.79 8.34 3.97
CA THR A 44 6.44 8.16 5.27
C THR A 44 7.94 8.43 5.19
N LEU A 45 8.62 7.85 4.21
CA LEU A 45 10.05 8.02 4.02
C LEU A 45 10.40 9.47 3.65
N THR A 46 9.57 10.11 2.84
CA THR A 46 9.76 11.52 2.47
C THR A 46 9.73 12.42 3.70
N GLN A 47 8.73 12.25 4.58
CA GLN A 47 8.64 13.01 5.83
C GLN A 47 9.86 12.82 6.75
N LEU A 48 10.36 11.59 6.83
CA LEU A 48 11.53 11.24 7.65
C LEU A 48 12.85 11.79 7.07
N ASP A 49 12.91 12.01 5.75
CA ASP A 49 14.07 12.58 5.07
C ASP A 49 14.09 14.12 5.11
N GLU A 50 12.93 14.78 5.25
CA GLU A 50 12.81 16.25 5.25
C GLU A 50 13.52 16.95 6.43
N GLY A 51 13.55 16.34 7.62
CA GLY A 51 14.05 17.02 8.81
C GLY A 51 14.42 16.07 9.94
N ARG A 52 15.42 16.45 10.75
CA ARG A 52 15.74 15.73 11.98
C ARG A 52 14.63 15.98 13.01
N GLY A 53 14.12 14.90 13.62
CA GLY A 53 13.04 14.98 14.61
C GLY A 53 11.63 14.94 13.99
N ASN A 54 11.53 14.82 12.67
CA ASN A 54 10.27 14.50 12.00
C ASN A 54 9.94 13.02 12.18
N TYR A 55 8.67 12.72 12.35
CA TYR A 55 8.15 11.36 12.42
C TYR A 55 6.75 11.29 11.83
N VAL A 56 6.23 10.07 11.71
CA VAL A 56 4.91 9.82 11.14
C VAL A 56 4.07 9.03 12.11
N LYS A 57 2.84 9.47 12.33
CA LYS A 57 1.80 8.70 13.01
C LYS A 57 0.84 8.12 12.00
N MET A 58 0.55 6.83 12.09
CA MET A 58 -0.41 6.14 11.23
C MET A 58 -1.52 5.59 12.10
N LEU A 59 -2.74 6.06 11.86
CA LEU A 59 -3.95 5.53 12.47
C LEU A 59 -4.63 4.61 11.46
N PHE A 60 -4.60 3.31 11.73
CA PHE A 60 -5.32 2.31 10.94
C PHE A 60 -6.75 2.23 11.45
N VAL A 61 -7.67 2.86 10.73
CA VAL A 61 -9.09 2.95 11.09
C VAL A 61 -9.81 1.70 10.62
N ASN A 62 -10.65 1.14 11.50
CA ASN A 62 -11.53 0.04 11.16
C ASN A 62 -12.98 0.44 11.44
N TYR A 63 -13.86 0.25 10.46
CA TYR A 63 -15.29 0.49 10.62
C TYR A 63 -16.05 -0.81 10.91
N SER A 64 -16.98 -0.76 11.84
CA SER A 64 -17.87 -1.88 12.14
C SER A 64 -18.91 -2.02 11.04
N SER A 65 -18.78 -3.08 10.23
CA SER A 65 -19.78 -3.45 9.22
C SER A 65 -20.07 -2.33 8.20
N ALA A 66 -19.02 -1.66 7.71
CA ALA A 66 -19.07 -0.41 6.95
C ALA A 66 -20.12 -0.37 5.82
N PHE A 67 -20.21 -1.42 5.01
CA PHE A 67 -21.19 -1.49 3.92
C PHE A 67 -22.64 -1.51 4.41
N ASN A 68 -22.90 -2.06 5.59
CA ASN A 68 -24.25 -2.12 6.15
C ASN A 68 -24.69 -0.81 6.80
N THR A 69 -23.79 0.16 6.98
CA THR A 69 -24.12 1.43 7.65
C THR A 69 -24.45 2.56 6.68
N ILE A 70 -24.33 2.33 5.36
CA ILE A 70 -24.70 3.30 4.32
C ILE A 70 -26.16 3.71 4.50
N ILE A 71 -26.42 5.01 4.65
CA ILE A 71 -27.77 5.56 4.69
C ILE A 71 -28.15 6.05 3.28
N PRO A 72 -29.21 5.50 2.65
CA PRO A 72 -29.59 5.88 1.27
C PRO A 72 -29.89 7.36 1.09
N SER A 73 -30.52 8.03 2.06
CA SER A 73 -30.79 9.47 1.99
C SER A 73 -29.51 10.31 1.97
N LEU A 74 -28.54 10.02 2.84
CA LEU A 74 -27.23 10.69 2.85
C LEU A 74 -26.45 10.44 1.54
N LEU A 75 -26.52 9.21 1.01
CA LEU A 75 -25.89 8.88 -0.26
C LEU A 75 -26.53 9.65 -1.43
N THR A 76 -27.84 9.84 -1.41
CA THR A 76 -28.60 10.59 -2.42
C THR A 76 -28.15 12.05 -2.44
N THR A 77 -28.03 12.70 -1.28
CA THR A 77 -27.50 14.08 -1.19
C THR A 77 -26.10 14.18 -1.78
N LYS A 78 -25.21 13.23 -1.47
CA LYS A 78 -23.85 13.19 -2.05
C LYS A 78 -23.86 13.02 -3.57
N PHE A 79 -24.83 12.30 -4.14
CA PHE A 79 -24.95 12.15 -5.58
C PHE A 79 -25.42 13.43 -6.27
N GLU A 80 -26.32 14.16 -5.63
CA GLU A 80 -26.76 15.48 -6.09
C GLU A 80 -25.59 16.47 -6.07
N ASP A 81 -24.76 16.47 -5.02
CA ASP A 81 -23.53 17.27 -4.93
C ASP A 81 -22.52 16.95 -6.04
N LEU A 82 -22.50 15.69 -6.49
CA LEU A 82 -21.66 15.22 -7.60
C LEU A 82 -22.28 15.47 -8.99
N GLY A 83 -23.48 16.06 -9.05
CA GLY A 83 -24.17 16.39 -10.30
C GLY A 83 -24.81 15.20 -11.01
N LEU A 84 -25.07 14.09 -10.30
CA LEU A 84 -25.81 12.96 -10.88
C LEU A 84 -27.30 13.31 -11.05
N HIS A 85 -27.90 12.80 -12.12
CA HIS A 85 -29.30 13.08 -12.45
C HIS A 85 -30.27 12.52 -11.39
N THR A 86 -31.28 13.31 -10.99
CA THR A 86 -32.23 12.97 -9.92
C THR A 86 -32.87 11.59 -10.10
N SER A 87 -33.30 11.22 -11.31
CA SER A 87 -33.90 9.89 -11.57
C SER A 87 -32.94 8.72 -11.29
N LEU A 88 -31.62 8.92 -11.49
CA LEU A 88 -30.63 7.91 -11.13
C LEU A 88 -30.47 7.82 -9.62
N CYS A 89 -30.44 8.96 -8.93
CA CYS A 89 -30.38 9.03 -7.47
C CYS A 89 -31.60 8.33 -6.84
N GLU A 90 -32.81 8.60 -7.33
CA GLU A 90 -34.05 7.94 -6.91
C GLU A 90 -34.01 6.44 -7.19
N TRP A 91 -33.52 6.02 -8.36
CA TRP A 91 -33.38 4.60 -8.68
C TRP A 91 -32.41 3.90 -7.71
N ILE A 92 -31.27 4.52 -7.38
CA ILE A 92 -30.32 3.96 -6.41
C ILE A 92 -30.92 3.95 -5.00
N SER A 93 -31.64 5.00 -4.62
CA SER A 93 -32.33 5.05 -3.32
C SER A 93 -33.32 3.90 -3.20
N ASN A 94 -34.21 3.72 -4.19
CA ASN A 94 -35.15 2.59 -4.25
C ASN A 94 -34.46 1.23 -4.33
N PHE A 95 -33.29 1.16 -5.00
CA PHE A 95 -32.47 -0.06 -5.00
C PHE A 95 -31.95 -0.40 -3.61
N LEU A 96 -31.77 0.60 -2.75
CA LEU A 96 -31.22 0.44 -1.40
C LEU A 96 -32.28 0.42 -0.29
N THR A 97 -33.50 0.86 -0.52
CA THR A 97 -34.56 0.88 0.50
C THR A 97 -35.50 -0.31 0.41
N ASP A 98 -36.14 -0.64 1.53
CA ASP A 98 -37.23 -1.63 1.65
C ASP A 98 -36.95 -2.98 0.99
N ARG A 99 -35.70 -3.46 1.09
CA ARG A 99 -35.24 -4.71 0.48
C ARG A 99 -35.61 -5.89 1.36
N PRO A 100 -36.48 -6.81 0.94
CA PRO A 100 -36.74 -8.04 1.68
C PRO A 100 -35.55 -9.00 1.58
N GLN A 101 -35.12 -9.56 2.70
CA GLN A 101 -34.10 -10.61 2.78
C GLN A 101 -34.60 -11.78 3.64
N SER A 102 -34.22 -12.99 3.25
CA SER A 102 -34.39 -14.21 4.04
C SER A 102 -33.20 -15.14 3.82
N VAL A 103 -32.92 -15.99 4.79
CA VAL A 103 -31.86 -17.00 4.70
C VAL A 103 -32.52 -18.35 4.43
N ARG A 104 -32.02 -19.07 3.41
CA ARG A 104 -32.47 -20.42 3.08
C ARG A 104 -31.34 -21.43 3.28
N VAL A 105 -31.62 -22.48 4.04
CA VAL A 105 -30.73 -23.62 4.25
C VAL A 105 -31.48 -24.89 3.85
N GLY A 106 -31.07 -25.49 2.73
CA GLY A 106 -31.78 -26.62 2.13
C GLY A 106 -33.21 -26.23 1.73
N ASN A 107 -34.20 -26.83 2.39
CA ASN A 107 -35.63 -26.57 2.18
C ASN A 107 -36.25 -25.65 3.25
N CYS A 108 -35.48 -25.25 4.26
CA CYS A 108 -35.95 -24.35 5.31
C CYS A 108 -35.60 -22.90 4.93
N ALA A 109 -36.56 -21.98 5.10
CA ALA A 109 -36.35 -20.55 4.94
C ALA A 109 -36.66 -19.82 6.25
N SER A 110 -35.91 -18.77 6.56
CA SER A 110 -36.19 -17.88 7.68
C SER A 110 -37.43 -17.02 7.42
N SER A 111 -37.89 -16.32 8.45
CA SER A 111 -38.76 -15.16 8.25
C SER A 111 -38.06 -14.11 7.37
N THR A 112 -38.86 -13.29 6.68
CA THR A 112 -38.36 -12.18 5.86
C THR A 112 -38.10 -10.98 6.76
N LEU A 113 -36.91 -10.39 6.63
CA LEU A 113 -36.55 -9.10 7.22
C LEU A 113 -36.44 -8.07 6.10
N THR A 114 -37.02 -6.89 6.27
CA THR A 114 -36.86 -5.79 5.32
C THR A 114 -35.73 -4.87 5.77
N LEU A 115 -34.79 -4.56 4.87
CA LEU A 115 -33.67 -3.66 5.12
C LEU A 115 -33.78 -2.39 4.28
N SER A 116 -33.64 -1.25 4.94
CA SER A 116 -33.64 0.07 4.28
C SER A 116 -32.32 0.83 4.48
N SER A 117 -31.28 0.14 4.95
CA SER A 117 -29.92 0.65 5.12
C SER A 117 -28.88 -0.34 4.59
N GLY A 118 -27.68 0.17 4.35
CA GLY A 118 -26.55 -0.58 3.85
C GLY A 118 -26.63 -0.89 2.35
N ALA A 119 -25.52 -1.35 1.78
CA ALA A 119 -25.47 -1.88 0.43
C ALA A 119 -25.33 -3.42 0.47
N PRO A 120 -26.09 -4.16 -0.36
CA PRO A 120 -26.11 -5.63 -0.30
C PRO A 120 -24.75 -6.23 -0.64
N GLN A 121 -24.31 -7.23 0.13
CA GLN A 121 -23.05 -7.91 -0.13
C GLN A 121 -23.14 -8.77 -1.41
N GLY A 122 -22.10 -8.71 -2.25
CA GLY A 122 -22.06 -9.45 -3.53
C GLY A 122 -22.83 -8.81 -4.69
N CYS A 123 -23.39 -7.62 -4.47
CA CYS A 123 -23.88 -6.72 -5.52
C CYS A 123 -22.71 -6.01 -6.22
N VAL A 124 -22.87 -5.78 -7.52
CA VAL A 124 -21.84 -5.16 -8.37
C VAL A 124 -21.68 -3.66 -8.07
N LEU A 125 -22.77 -3.00 -7.68
CA LEU A 125 -22.78 -1.56 -7.37
C LEU A 125 -22.22 -1.25 -5.98
N SER A 126 -22.42 -2.12 -4.98
CA SER A 126 -22.06 -1.85 -3.58
C SER A 126 -20.65 -1.28 -3.38
N PRO A 127 -19.59 -1.81 -4.02
CA PRO A 127 -18.25 -1.23 -3.93
C PRO A 127 -18.16 0.24 -4.38
N LEU A 128 -18.79 0.57 -5.52
CA LEU A 128 -18.82 1.93 -6.04
C LEU A 128 -19.63 2.85 -5.10
N LEU A 129 -20.79 2.39 -4.65
CA LEU A 129 -21.65 3.15 -3.74
C LEU A 129 -20.91 3.48 -2.43
N TYR A 130 -20.12 2.54 -1.89
CA TYR A 130 -19.31 2.81 -0.71
C TYR A 130 -18.18 3.83 -0.96
N SER A 131 -17.50 3.74 -2.10
CA SER A 131 -16.51 4.75 -2.49
C SER A 131 -17.13 6.15 -2.61
N LEU A 132 -18.32 6.24 -3.19
CA LEU A 132 -19.06 7.50 -3.31
C LEU A 132 -19.69 7.96 -1.99
N TYR A 133 -19.97 7.05 -1.06
CA TYR A 133 -20.41 7.41 0.28
C TYR A 133 -19.30 8.11 1.07
N THR A 134 -18.05 7.68 0.86
CA THR A 134 -16.87 8.08 1.64
C THR A 134 -15.94 9.04 0.90
N TYR A 135 -16.31 9.53 -0.29
CA TYR A 135 -15.44 10.34 -1.14
C TYR A 135 -14.97 11.65 -0.49
N ASN A 136 -15.85 12.28 0.31
CA ASN A 136 -15.58 13.53 1.01
C ASN A 136 -14.81 13.35 2.33
N CYS A 137 -14.42 12.12 2.68
CA CYS A 137 -13.44 11.87 3.72
C CYS A 137 -12.05 12.21 3.18
N THR A 138 -11.67 13.47 3.28
CA THR A 138 -10.41 14.03 2.78
C THR A 138 -9.71 14.83 3.88
N ALA A 139 -8.38 14.82 3.88
CA ALA A 139 -7.59 15.52 4.86
C ALA A 139 -7.88 17.04 4.83
N THR A 140 -8.02 17.64 6.01
CA THR A 140 -8.23 19.09 6.16
C THR A 140 -6.93 19.88 6.22
N SER A 141 -5.84 19.24 6.66
CA SER A 141 -4.51 19.85 6.79
C SER A 141 -3.52 19.32 5.75
N SER A 142 -2.56 20.16 5.35
CA SER A 142 -1.44 19.73 4.51
C SER A 142 -0.48 18.75 5.22
N SER A 143 -0.52 18.72 6.56
CA SER A 143 0.28 17.81 7.38
C SER A 143 -0.44 16.50 7.68
N THR A 144 -1.61 16.27 7.09
CA THR A 144 -2.38 15.03 7.23
C THR A 144 -2.71 14.45 5.86
N ILE A 145 -2.72 13.12 5.78
CA ILE A 145 -3.02 12.40 4.55
C ILE A 145 -3.97 11.25 4.88
N ILE A 146 -5.06 11.13 4.12
CA ILE A 146 -6.01 10.03 4.26
C ILE A 146 -5.85 9.12 3.05
N ILE A 147 -5.51 7.86 3.28
CA ILE A 147 -5.42 6.82 2.26
C ILE A 147 -6.56 5.84 2.48
N LYS A 148 -7.35 5.58 1.43
CA LYS A 148 -8.49 4.67 1.50
C LYS A 148 -8.26 3.46 0.61
N PHE A 149 -8.60 2.29 1.12
CA PHE A 149 -8.74 1.07 0.34
C PHE A 149 -10.02 0.37 0.77
N ALA A 150 -11.14 0.76 0.15
CA ALA A 150 -12.47 0.36 0.58
C ALA A 150 -12.69 0.80 2.03
N ASP A 151 -13.05 -0.09 2.94
CA ASP A 151 -13.25 0.18 4.37
C ASP A 151 -11.95 0.28 5.17
N ASP A 152 -10.82 -0.19 4.64
CA ASP A 152 -9.51 -0.03 5.26
C ASP A 152 -8.96 1.39 4.99
N THR A 153 -9.10 2.28 5.98
CA THR A 153 -8.63 3.67 5.89
C THR A 153 -7.44 3.94 6.81
N ILE A 154 -6.44 4.68 6.32
CA ILE A 154 -5.30 5.16 7.11
C ILE A 154 -5.35 6.68 7.19
N PHE A 155 -5.26 7.19 8.41
CA PHE A 155 -4.99 8.61 8.66
C PHE A 155 -3.51 8.74 9.04
N MET A 156 -2.76 9.45 8.21
CA MET A 156 -1.36 9.73 8.44
C MET A 156 -1.19 11.15 8.96
N GLY A 157 -0.52 11.31 10.09
CA GLY A 157 0.02 12.58 10.56
C GLY A 157 1.49 12.69 10.17
N LEU A 158 1.81 13.70 9.36
CA LEU A 158 3.18 14.09 9.04
C LEU A 158 3.63 15.09 10.11
N ILE A 159 4.42 14.65 11.08
CA ILE A 159 4.71 15.45 12.26
C ILE A 159 6.07 16.13 12.11
N PRO A 160 6.12 17.47 11.92
CA PRO A 160 7.36 18.22 11.99
C PRO A 160 7.73 18.50 13.45
N VAL A 161 8.93 18.10 13.88
CA VAL A 161 9.53 18.52 15.16
C VAL A 161 8.55 18.51 16.36
N ASN A 162 7.86 17.38 16.58
CA ASN A 162 6.87 17.19 17.66
C ASN A 162 5.58 18.04 17.61
N ASP A 163 5.26 18.73 16.50
CA ASP A 163 3.96 19.41 16.38
C ASP A 163 2.84 18.45 15.94
N GLU A 164 2.17 17.83 16.92
CA GLU A 164 1.08 16.89 16.71
C GLU A 164 -0.30 17.55 16.50
N ARG A 165 -0.41 18.88 16.57
CA ARG A 165 -1.72 19.57 16.64
C ARG A 165 -2.62 19.26 15.45
N ALA A 166 -2.11 19.39 14.23
CA ALA A 166 -2.86 19.14 13.01
C ALA A 166 -3.38 17.70 12.94
N TYR A 167 -2.58 16.72 13.37
CA TYR A 167 -2.99 15.32 13.39
C TYR A 167 -4.09 15.04 14.42
N LEU A 168 -3.97 15.61 15.63
CA LEU A 168 -4.99 15.45 16.68
C LEU A 168 -6.30 16.17 16.32
N GLU A 169 -6.22 17.33 15.67
CA GLU A 169 -7.40 18.02 15.13
C GLU A 169 -8.08 17.20 14.03
N GLU A 170 -7.31 16.62 13.10
CA GLU A 170 -7.85 15.76 12.04
C GLU A 170 -8.57 14.53 12.61
N ILE A 171 -8.08 13.94 13.70
CA ILE A 171 -8.77 12.83 14.37
C ILE A 171 -10.13 13.25 14.95
N LYS A 172 -10.24 14.48 15.48
CA LYS A 172 -11.53 15.02 15.94
C LYS A 172 -12.50 15.24 14.76
N HIS A 173 -11.99 15.77 13.65
CA HIS A 173 -12.78 15.93 12.42
C HIS A 173 -13.26 14.57 11.91
N LEU A 174 -12.41 13.55 11.95
CA LEU A 174 -12.79 12.18 11.62
C LEU A 174 -13.91 11.66 12.50
N GLU A 175 -13.82 11.85 13.82
CA GLU A 175 -14.84 11.40 14.76
C GLU A 175 -16.20 12.04 14.46
N ASN A 176 -16.23 13.36 14.24
CA ASN A 176 -17.45 14.08 13.86
C ASN A 176 -17.99 13.61 12.50
N TRP A 177 -17.11 13.49 11.49
CA TRP A 177 -17.48 13.03 10.16
C TRP A 177 -18.08 11.61 10.19
N CYS A 178 -17.53 10.72 11.02
CA CYS A 178 -18.07 9.37 11.22
C CYS A 178 -19.49 9.40 11.81
N GLN A 179 -19.76 10.31 12.76
CA GLN A 179 -21.09 10.48 13.34
C GLN A 179 -22.09 11.00 12.29
N GLU A 180 -21.71 12.00 11.51
CA GLU A 180 -22.54 12.59 10.46
C GLU A 180 -22.84 11.59 9.32
N THR A 181 -21.87 10.73 9.00
CA THR A 181 -22.00 9.73 7.93
C THR A 181 -22.44 8.36 8.43
N ASN A 182 -22.84 8.22 9.68
CA ASN A 182 -23.25 6.93 10.28
C ASN A 182 -22.21 5.82 10.05
N LEU A 183 -20.92 6.13 10.11
CA LEU A 183 -19.83 5.15 10.06
C LEU A 183 -19.38 4.85 11.48
N LEU A 184 -19.57 3.61 11.91
CA LEU A 184 -19.28 3.20 13.28
C LEU A 184 -17.81 2.81 13.43
N LEU A 185 -17.02 3.63 14.12
CA LEU A 185 -15.61 3.33 14.40
C LEU A 185 -15.49 2.14 15.35
N ASN A 186 -14.68 1.14 14.98
CA ASN A 186 -14.31 0.05 15.85
C ASN A 186 -13.04 0.38 16.63
N ILE A 187 -13.19 1.05 17.77
CA ILE A 187 -12.08 1.47 18.64
C ILE A 187 -11.14 0.30 19.00
N SER A 188 -11.69 -0.91 19.22
CA SER A 188 -10.89 -2.09 19.57
C SER A 188 -10.00 -2.59 18.43
N LYS A 189 -10.35 -2.33 17.17
CA LYS A 189 -9.59 -2.73 15.98
C LYS A 189 -8.79 -1.59 15.37
N THR A 190 -9.15 -0.35 15.66
CA THR A 190 -8.38 0.83 15.27
C THR A 190 -7.08 0.88 16.08
N LYS A 191 -5.95 1.02 15.40
CA LYS A 191 -4.61 1.00 16.03
C LYS A 191 -3.75 2.16 15.54
N GLU A 192 -2.92 2.68 16.44
CA GLU A 192 -1.88 3.66 16.10
C GLU A 192 -0.53 2.96 15.94
N LEU A 193 0.21 3.31 14.88
CA LEU A 193 1.61 2.96 14.68
C LEU A 193 2.41 4.25 14.51
N ILE A 194 3.54 4.35 15.19
CA ILE A 194 4.45 5.49 15.05
C ILE A 194 5.71 5.02 14.34
N VAL A 195 6.14 5.75 13.33
CA VAL A 195 7.41 5.53 12.63
C VAL A 195 8.30 6.74 12.90
N ASP A 196 9.35 6.53 13.67
CA ASP A 196 10.34 7.55 14.02
C ASP A 196 11.76 7.00 13.85
N CYS A 197 12.62 7.76 13.16
CA CYS A 197 14.04 7.44 12.96
C CYS A 197 14.97 8.11 13.98
N SER A 198 14.42 8.91 14.89
CA SER A 198 15.20 9.72 15.82
C SER A 198 15.85 8.82 16.87
N LYS A 199 17.17 8.95 17.06
CA LYS A 199 17.94 8.15 18.04
C LYS A 199 17.68 8.51 19.51
N LYS A 200 16.55 9.14 19.85
CA LYS A 200 16.25 9.59 21.22
C LYS A 200 15.10 8.76 21.79
N GLN A 201 15.40 7.99 22.84
CA GLN A 201 14.45 7.15 23.59
C GLN A 201 13.40 7.93 24.41
N GLU A 202 13.33 9.26 24.32
CA GLU A 202 12.52 10.10 25.22
C GLU A 202 11.58 11.07 24.47
N GLN A 203 11.07 10.70 23.29
CA GLN A 203 9.95 11.45 22.71
C GLN A 203 8.63 11.02 23.38
N HIS A 204 8.05 11.94 24.14
CA HIS A 204 6.69 11.80 24.67
C HIS A 204 5.67 12.08 23.58
N TYR A 205 5.24 11.04 22.88
CA TYR A 205 4.13 11.14 21.92
C TYR A 205 2.80 11.31 22.64
N GLN A 206 1.98 12.25 22.21
CA GLN A 206 0.66 12.41 22.81
C GLN A 206 -0.22 11.19 22.51
N PRO A 207 -0.99 10.67 23.48
CA PRO A 207 -1.90 9.56 23.25
C PRO A 207 -3.12 10.04 22.46
N VAL A 208 -3.48 9.31 21.42
CA VAL A 208 -4.71 9.57 20.67
C VAL A 208 -5.92 9.07 21.46
N ARG A 209 -6.95 9.90 21.53
CA ARG A 209 -8.24 9.56 22.14
C ARG A 209 -9.35 9.71 21.13
N ILE A 210 -10.21 8.70 21.03
CA ILE A 210 -11.46 8.73 20.25
C ILE A 210 -12.59 8.35 21.20
N SER A 211 -13.65 9.16 21.26
CA SER A 211 -14.79 8.96 22.17
C SER A 211 -14.36 8.74 23.63
N GLY A 212 -13.35 9.50 24.08
CA GLY A 212 -12.78 9.41 25.43
C GLY A 212 -11.87 8.19 25.69
N THR A 213 -11.77 7.24 24.76
CA THR A 213 -10.94 6.03 24.91
C THR A 213 -9.56 6.25 24.29
N ILE A 214 -8.50 5.92 25.04
CA ILE A 214 -7.12 5.94 24.53
C ILE A 214 -6.93 4.77 23.56
N LEU A 215 -6.44 5.07 22.35
CA LEU A 215 -6.18 4.04 21.35
C LEU A 215 -4.94 3.22 21.67
N GLU A 216 -5.00 1.93 21.32
CA GLU A 216 -3.84 1.05 21.45
C GLU A 216 -2.78 1.42 20.39
N ARG A 217 -1.57 1.65 20.88
CA ARG A 217 -0.37 1.80 20.05
C ARG A 217 0.30 0.45 19.86
N VAL A 218 0.62 0.11 18.61
CA VAL A 218 1.26 -1.15 18.23
C VAL A 218 2.61 -0.90 17.57
N ASN A 219 3.53 -1.86 17.68
CA ASN A 219 4.85 -1.78 17.03
C ASN A 219 4.83 -2.33 15.59
N SER A 220 3.77 -3.05 15.22
CA SER A 220 3.52 -3.42 13.82
C SER A 220 2.05 -3.76 13.64
N PHE A 221 1.53 -3.42 12.46
CA PHE A 221 0.15 -3.64 12.05
C PHE A 221 0.08 -4.35 10.70
N LYS A 222 -0.95 -5.17 10.47
CA LYS A 222 -1.15 -5.87 9.20
C LYS A 222 -2.17 -5.11 8.35
N TYR A 223 -1.68 -4.32 7.39
CA TYR A 223 -2.49 -3.53 6.47
C TYR A 223 -2.44 -4.13 5.06
N LEU A 224 -3.59 -4.35 4.43
CA LEU A 224 -3.71 -4.90 3.07
C LEU A 224 -2.81 -6.13 2.82
N CYS A 225 -2.85 -7.08 3.76
CA CYS A 225 -2.06 -8.31 3.79
C CYS A 225 -0.55 -8.16 4.02
N VAL A 226 -0.04 -6.96 4.34
CA VAL A 226 1.38 -6.69 4.60
C VAL A 226 1.57 -6.22 6.02
N HIS A 227 2.58 -6.76 6.72
CA HIS A 227 2.96 -6.23 8.03
C HIS A 227 3.86 -5.01 7.87
N ILE A 228 3.42 -3.88 8.41
CA ILE A 228 4.17 -2.63 8.51
C ILE A 228 4.66 -2.52 9.96
N SER A 229 5.95 -2.24 10.15
CA SER A 229 6.59 -2.16 11.46
C SER A 229 7.08 -0.75 11.73
N GLN A 230 7.14 -0.35 13.00
CA GLN A 230 7.57 0.98 13.44
C GLN A 230 9.01 1.32 13.00
N ASP A 231 9.85 0.30 12.87
CA ASP A 231 11.25 0.37 12.44
C ASP A 231 11.39 0.17 10.91
N LEU A 232 10.26 0.06 10.21
CA LEU A 232 10.17 -0.29 8.79
C LEU A 232 10.88 -1.61 8.43
N SER A 233 11.07 -2.49 9.42
CA SER A 233 11.61 -3.83 9.21
C SER A 233 10.56 -4.77 8.59
N TRP A 234 11.01 -5.52 7.59
CA TRP A 234 10.18 -6.49 6.86
C TRP A 234 10.25 -7.90 7.42
N SER A 235 11.10 -8.16 8.42
CA SER A 235 11.33 -9.52 8.93
C SER A 235 10.07 -10.17 9.49
N ARG A 236 9.18 -9.41 10.15
CA ARG A 236 7.88 -9.95 10.60
C ARG A 236 7.01 -10.39 9.42
N HIS A 237 6.96 -9.58 8.37
CA HIS A 237 6.21 -9.88 7.15
C HIS A 237 6.76 -11.11 6.44
N THR A 238 8.06 -11.12 6.14
CA THR A 238 8.74 -12.23 5.43
C THR A 238 8.66 -13.53 6.21
N ASN A 239 8.83 -13.51 7.54
CA ASN A 239 8.65 -14.70 8.38
C ASN A 239 7.22 -15.24 8.33
N SER A 240 6.21 -14.35 8.31
CA SER A 240 4.81 -14.78 8.17
C SER A 240 4.53 -15.43 6.81
N LEU A 241 5.11 -14.89 5.74
CA LEU A 241 5.01 -15.45 4.38
C LEU A 241 5.72 -16.80 4.29
N ALA A 242 6.94 -16.91 4.85
CA ALA A 242 7.70 -18.14 4.89
C ALA A 242 6.91 -19.25 5.62
N LYS A 243 6.32 -18.94 6.80
CA LYS A 243 5.49 -19.90 7.54
C LYS A 243 4.30 -20.40 6.73
N LYS A 244 3.56 -19.49 6.08
CA LYS A 244 2.42 -19.87 5.21
C LYS A 244 2.86 -20.71 4.02
N ALA A 245 3.94 -20.32 3.35
CA ALA A 245 4.48 -21.08 2.22
C ALA A 245 4.98 -22.48 2.66
N CYS A 246 5.60 -22.59 3.83
CA CYS A 246 5.98 -23.88 4.40
C CYS A 246 4.78 -24.78 4.73
N GLN A 247 3.65 -24.22 5.18
CA GLN A 247 2.41 -24.99 5.36
C GLN A 247 1.90 -25.55 4.02
N CYS A 248 1.95 -24.75 2.95
CA CYS A 248 1.61 -25.23 1.61
C CYS A 248 2.57 -26.34 1.13
N LEU A 249 3.84 -26.33 1.56
CA LEU A 249 4.85 -27.35 1.19
C LEU A 249 4.42 -28.75 1.58
N TYR A 250 3.77 -28.90 2.73
CA TYR A 250 3.23 -30.18 3.16
C TYR A 250 2.18 -30.72 2.17
N HIS A 251 1.24 -29.88 1.72
CA HIS A 251 0.24 -30.28 0.74
C HIS A 251 0.87 -30.61 -0.62
N LEU A 252 1.85 -29.83 -1.06
CA LEU A 252 2.55 -30.10 -2.33
C LEU A 252 3.30 -31.44 -2.28
N ARG A 253 3.94 -31.78 -1.16
CA ARG A 253 4.59 -33.10 -0.97
C ARG A 253 3.59 -34.23 -1.08
N ARG A 254 2.45 -34.13 -0.38
CA ARG A 254 1.38 -35.14 -0.47
C ARG A 254 0.86 -35.31 -1.89
N LEU A 255 0.69 -34.22 -2.64
CA LEU A 255 0.30 -34.27 -4.05
C LEU A 255 1.37 -34.93 -4.92
N GLY A 256 2.64 -34.73 -4.60
CA GLY A 256 3.77 -35.44 -5.20
C GLY A 256 3.74 -36.95 -4.92
N ASP A 257 3.39 -37.36 -3.70
CA ASP A 257 3.28 -38.77 -3.31
C ASP A 257 2.19 -39.51 -4.12
N PHE A 258 1.10 -38.81 -4.48
CA PHE A 258 0.06 -39.32 -5.39
C PHE A 258 0.49 -39.36 -6.87
N ARG A 259 1.75 -39.01 -7.18
CA ARG A 259 2.33 -39.03 -8.54
C ARG A 259 1.51 -38.23 -9.56
N LEU A 260 0.95 -37.10 -9.14
CA LEU A 260 0.22 -36.23 -10.04
C LEU A 260 1.12 -35.67 -11.16
N PRO A 261 0.58 -35.37 -12.35
CA PRO A 261 1.37 -34.82 -13.44
C PRO A 261 2.08 -33.51 -13.05
N SER A 262 3.31 -33.33 -13.49
CA SER A 262 4.13 -32.13 -13.22
C SER A 262 3.42 -30.81 -13.56
N LYS A 263 2.57 -30.80 -14.60
CA LYS A 263 1.73 -29.64 -14.96
C LYS A 263 0.74 -29.26 -13.85
N VAL A 264 0.12 -30.24 -13.20
CA VAL A 264 -0.82 -30.03 -12.10
C VAL A 264 -0.08 -29.51 -10.86
N LEU A 265 1.07 -30.08 -10.54
CA LEU A 265 1.91 -29.62 -9.43
C LEU A 265 2.41 -28.18 -9.64
N ARG A 266 2.79 -27.82 -10.87
CA ARG A 266 3.15 -26.45 -11.23
C ARG A 266 1.98 -25.49 -11.08
N ASN A 267 0.80 -25.87 -11.56
CA ASN A 267 -0.40 -25.04 -11.40
C ASN A 267 -0.71 -24.84 -9.92
N PHE A 268 -0.62 -25.89 -9.11
CA PHE A 268 -0.78 -25.79 -7.66
C PHE A 268 0.24 -24.82 -7.04
N TYR A 269 1.52 -24.93 -7.43
CA TYR A 269 2.57 -24.00 -7.00
C TYR A 269 2.22 -22.54 -7.33
N THR A 270 1.89 -22.25 -8.60
CA THR A 270 1.59 -20.88 -9.05
C THR A 270 0.35 -20.32 -8.35
N CYS A 271 -0.70 -21.12 -8.20
CA CYS A 271 -1.94 -20.69 -7.55
C CYS A 271 -1.82 -20.47 -6.04
N THR A 272 -0.92 -21.20 -5.35
CA THR A 272 -0.82 -21.15 -3.89
C THR A 272 0.48 -20.46 -3.43
N PHE A 273 1.63 -21.09 -3.64
CA PHE A 273 2.93 -20.60 -3.17
C PHE A 273 3.32 -19.29 -3.83
N GLU A 274 3.32 -19.24 -5.16
CA GLU A 274 3.72 -18.04 -5.88
C GLU A 274 2.77 -16.91 -5.51
N SER A 275 1.45 -17.14 -5.49
CA SER A 275 0.47 -16.14 -5.06
C SER A 275 0.73 -15.61 -3.65
N ILE A 276 1.06 -16.46 -2.68
CA ILE A 276 1.38 -16.06 -1.30
C ILE A 276 2.68 -15.25 -1.26
N LEU A 277 3.76 -15.79 -1.84
CA LEU A 277 5.11 -15.21 -1.76
C LEU A 277 5.27 -13.94 -2.58
N THR A 278 4.44 -13.76 -3.59
CA THR A 278 4.54 -12.61 -4.49
C THR A 278 3.47 -11.54 -4.21
N GLY A 279 2.60 -11.78 -3.22
CA GLY A 279 1.63 -10.80 -2.73
C GLY A 279 2.32 -9.51 -2.28
N ASN A 280 1.94 -8.41 -2.91
CA ASN A 280 2.54 -7.10 -2.74
C ASN A 280 4.09 -7.03 -2.83
N ILE A 281 4.72 -7.92 -3.60
CA ILE A 281 6.19 -8.08 -3.65
C ILE A 281 6.94 -6.81 -4.04
N THR A 282 6.29 -5.89 -4.78
CA THR A 282 6.91 -4.64 -5.24
C THR A 282 7.24 -3.68 -4.11
N VAL A 283 6.59 -3.84 -2.95
CA VAL A 283 6.71 -2.96 -1.79
C VAL A 283 7.82 -3.41 -0.83
N TRP A 284 7.81 -4.69 -0.45
CA TRP A 284 8.61 -5.17 0.69
C TRP A 284 9.90 -5.89 0.28
N PHE A 285 9.97 -6.49 -0.91
CA PHE A 285 11.04 -7.44 -1.27
C PHE A 285 12.42 -6.80 -1.33
N ARG A 286 12.55 -5.65 -2.00
CA ARG A 286 13.82 -4.92 -2.10
C ARG A 286 14.27 -4.34 -0.77
N ASN A 287 13.32 -3.92 0.06
CA ASN A 287 13.55 -3.33 1.37
C ASN A 287 13.84 -4.37 2.46
N SER A 288 13.57 -5.65 2.21
CA SER A 288 13.88 -6.75 3.13
C SER A 288 15.40 -6.98 3.25
N THR A 289 15.83 -7.67 4.31
CA THR A 289 17.25 -8.02 4.47
C THR A 289 17.66 -9.10 3.46
N LYS A 290 18.97 -9.23 3.21
CA LYS A 290 19.51 -10.33 2.38
C LYS A 290 19.15 -11.69 2.99
N GLN A 291 19.21 -11.81 4.31
CA GLN A 291 18.86 -13.02 5.05
C GLN A 291 17.39 -13.40 4.86
N ASP A 292 16.47 -12.43 4.98
CA ASP A 292 15.04 -12.64 4.77
C ASP A 292 14.74 -13.12 3.35
N ARG A 293 15.34 -12.47 2.33
CA ARG A 293 15.20 -12.90 0.93
C ARG A 293 15.72 -14.31 0.70
N GLN A 294 16.88 -14.64 1.27
CA GLN A 294 17.44 -16.00 1.18
C GLN A 294 16.54 -17.03 1.85
N ALA A 295 15.93 -16.71 2.99
CA ALA A 295 14.99 -17.60 3.66
C ALA A 295 13.77 -17.92 2.77
N LEU A 296 13.19 -16.93 2.11
CA LEU A 296 12.09 -17.13 1.16
C LEU A 296 12.54 -17.93 -0.07
N GLN A 297 13.72 -17.64 -0.61
CA GLN A 297 14.26 -18.38 -1.77
C GLN A 297 14.52 -19.87 -1.45
N ARG A 298 14.89 -20.20 -0.20
CA ARG A 298 15.01 -21.62 0.23
C ARG A 298 13.67 -22.36 0.16
N VAL A 299 12.56 -21.68 0.47
CA VAL A 299 11.22 -22.29 0.35
C VAL A 299 10.89 -22.56 -1.12
N VAL A 300 11.21 -21.63 -2.03
CA VAL A 300 11.05 -21.83 -3.47
C VAL A 300 11.90 -23.01 -3.96
N ARG A 301 13.18 -23.08 -3.58
CA ARG A 301 14.04 -24.21 -3.94
C ARG A 301 13.52 -25.57 -3.45
N SER A 302 12.91 -25.59 -2.27
CA SER A 302 12.26 -26.81 -1.75
C SER A 302 11.09 -27.27 -2.63
N THR A 303 10.37 -26.33 -3.25
CA THR A 303 9.28 -26.67 -4.19
C THR A 303 9.80 -27.13 -5.55
N GLU A 304 10.94 -26.62 -6.02
CA GLU A 304 11.59 -27.08 -7.25
C GLU A 304 11.97 -28.56 -7.17
N CYS A 305 12.54 -28.97 -6.02
CA CYS A 305 12.89 -30.37 -5.77
C CYS A 305 11.68 -31.32 -5.85
N ILE A 306 10.49 -30.88 -5.40
CA ILE A 306 9.26 -31.70 -5.41
C ILE A 306 8.62 -31.73 -6.80
N THR A 307 8.66 -30.61 -7.51
CA THR A 307 8.03 -30.48 -8.84
C THR A 307 8.91 -30.96 -9.99
N HIS A 308 10.18 -31.23 -9.71
CA HIS A 308 11.24 -31.60 -10.67
C HIS A 308 11.34 -30.61 -11.84
N ARG A 309 11.12 -29.33 -11.58
CA ARG A 309 11.21 -28.24 -12.56
C ARG A 309 11.83 -27.00 -11.94
N GLU A 310 12.56 -26.27 -12.77
CA GLU A 310 13.05 -24.94 -12.43
C GLU A 310 11.88 -23.96 -12.34
N LEU A 311 11.87 -23.16 -11.28
CA LEU A 311 10.86 -22.13 -11.03
C LEU A 311 11.53 -20.76 -11.08
N PRO A 312 10.80 -19.70 -11.49
CA PRO A 312 11.39 -18.36 -11.52
C PRO A 312 11.81 -17.93 -10.11
N ASP A 313 13.01 -17.40 -9.97
CA ASP A 313 13.46 -16.86 -8.69
C ASP A 313 12.67 -15.58 -8.32
N LEU A 314 12.60 -15.29 -7.02
CA LEU A 314 11.81 -14.18 -6.52
C LEU A 314 12.33 -12.81 -6.99
N GLN A 315 13.64 -12.68 -7.26
CA GLN A 315 14.24 -11.44 -7.76
C GLN A 315 13.79 -11.16 -9.19
N THR A 316 13.74 -12.18 -10.05
CA THR A 316 13.23 -12.07 -11.41
C THR A 316 11.74 -11.70 -11.43
N ILE A 317 10.92 -12.34 -10.59
CA ILE A 317 9.50 -12.00 -10.45
C ILE A 317 9.33 -10.55 -9.98
N TYR A 318 10.08 -10.13 -8.96
CA TYR A 318 10.09 -8.77 -8.44
C TYR A 318 10.38 -7.75 -9.55
N HIS A 319 11.49 -7.92 -10.29
CA HIS A 319 11.87 -6.98 -11.35
C HIS A 319 10.79 -6.87 -12.43
N LYS A 320 10.25 -8.00 -12.89
CA LYS A 320 9.20 -8.02 -13.92
C LYS A 320 7.93 -7.30 -13.44
N ARG A 321 7.50 -7.51 -12.19
CA ARG A 321 6.30 -6.87 -11.63
C ARG A 321 6.51 -5.37 -11.45
N CYS A 322 7.66 -4.98 -10.93
CA CYS A 322 8.06 -3.59 -10.79
C CYS A 322 8.03 -2.85 -12.14
N GLN A 323 8.66 -3.39 -13.18
CA GLN A 323 8.65 -2.78 -14.52
C GLN A 323 7.23 -2.68 -15.09
N THR A 324 6.43 -3.74 -14.97
CA THR A 324 5.04 -3.76 -15.45
C THR A 324 4.20 -2.70 -14.75
N LYS A 325 4.36 -2.58 -13.43
CA LYS A 325 3.64 -1.62 -12.60
C LYS A 325 4.05 -0.18 -12.91
N ALA A 326 5.35 0.12 -12.96
CA ALA A 326 5.83 1.44 -13.33
C ALA A 326 5.30 1.90 -14.71
N ARG A 327 5.33 1.00 -15.72
CA ARG A 327 4.76 1.30 -17.05
C ARG A 327 3.26 1.59 -17.00
N ARG A 328 2.50 0.87 -16.18
CA ARG A 328 1.06 1.09 -16.01
C ARG A 328 0.75 2.41 -15.34
N ILE A 329 1.49 2.76 -14.29
CA ILE A 329 1.28 4.02 -13.56
C ILE A 329 1.63 5.22 -14.44
N VAL A 330 2.74 5.17 -15.17
CA VAL A 330 3.19 6.29 -16.02
C VAL A 330 2.26 6.54 -17.20
N LYS A 331 1.67 5.48 -17.77
CA LYS A 331 0.70 5.60 -18.87
C LYS A 331 -0.66 6.16 -18.43
N ASP A 332 -0.94 6.15 -17.13
CA ASP A 332 -2.22 6.56 -16.57
C ASP A 332 -2.05 7.86 -15.76
N PRO A 333 -2.35 9.03 -16.34
CA PRO A 333 -2.20 10.32 -15.67
C PRO A 333 -3.18 10.50 -14.49
N THR A 334 -4.24 9.68 -14.43
CA THR A 334 -5.23 9.71 -13.34
C THR A 334 -4.82 8.84 -12.16
N HIS A 335 -3.78 8.02 -12.32
CA HIS A 335 -3.30 7.15 -11.26
C HIS A 335 -2.74 7.98 -10.09
N PRO A 336 -3.09 7.67 -8.82
CA PRO A 336 -2.68 8.46 -7.65
C PRO A 336 -1.16 8.68 -7.56
N ASN A 337 -0.42 7.61 -7.85
CA ASN A 337 1.05 7.62 -7.82
C ASN A 337 1.71 8.16 -9.10
N ASN A 338 0.97 8.59 -10.13
CA ASN A 338 1.56 9.05 -11.40
C ASN A 338 2.56 10.20 -11.17
N ARG A 339 2.18 11.17 -10.32
CA ARG A 339 3.00 12.33 -9.96
C ARG A 339 4.29 11.97 -9.22
N LEU A 340 4.37 10.77 -8.66
CA LEU A 340 5.58 10.29 -7.99
C LEU A 340 6.65 9.86 -9.00
N PHE A 341 6.28 9.66 -10.28
CA PHE A 341 7.23 9.29 -11.33
C PHE A 341 7.69 10.51 -12.11
N SER A 342 9.01 10.66 -12.27
CA SER A 342 9.59 11.63 -13.19
C SER A 342 10.31 10.92 -14.34
N LEU A 343 10.08 11.43 -15.55
CA LEU A 343 10.80 11.01 -16.75
C LEU A 343 12.16 11.72 -16.77
N LEU A 344 13.26 10.97 -16.68
CA LEU A 344 14.58 11.52 -16.94
C LEU A 344 14.86 11.42 -18.44
N ARG A 345 15.02 12.57 -19.09
CA ARG A 345 15.60 12.68 -20.44
C ARG A 345 17.11 12.61 -20.29
N ILE A 346 17.70 11.42 -20.43
CA ILE A 346 19.15 11.33 -20.59
C ILE A 346 19.47 11.55 -22.06
N LEU A 347 20.20 12.62 -22.35
CA LEU A 347 20.77 12.94 -23.66
C LEU A 347 21.87 11.93 -23.97
N LEU A 348 21.51 10.83 -24.63
CA LEU A 348 22.31 10.02 -25.55
C LEU A 348 21.39 8.92 -26.08
N SER A 349 20.80 9.15 -27.26
CA SER A 349 19.99 8.22 -28.06
C SER A 349 19.06 7.25 -27.30
N PHE A 350 17.77 7.61 -27.21
CA PHE A 350 16.62 6.70 -27.04
C PHE A 350 16.57 5.77 -25.81
N ILE A 351 16.99 6.21 -24.62
CA ILE A 351 16.63 5.52 -23.37
C ILE A 351 15.96 6.49 -22.39
N THR A 352 14.63 6.35 -22.27
CA THR A 352 13.86 7.05 -21.25
C THR A 352 13.89 6.24 -19.94
N LEU A 353 14.58 6.76 -18.91
CA LEU A 353 14.51 6.19 -17.56
C LEU A 353 13.37 6.84 -16.76
N ILE A 354 12.66 6.01 -16.00
CA ILE A 354 11.56 6.41 -15.10
C ILE A 354 12.00 6.12 -13.67
N PHE A 355 12.02 7.14 -12.81
CA PHE A 355 12.33 7.03 -11.38
C PHE A 355 11.17 7.49 -10.51
N LEU A 356 11.05 6.90 -9.32
CA LEU A 356 10.23 7.45 -8.24
C LEU A 356 10.98 8.65 -7.63
N LYS A 357 10.33 9.81 -7.50
CA LYS A 357 10.92 11.05 -6.98
C LYS A 357 11.13 10.93 -5.47
N VAL A 358 12.25 10.39 -5.03
CA VAL A 358 12.74 10.58 -3.65
C VAL A 358 13.58 11.85 -3.66
N GLN A 359 13.04 12.96 -3.11
CA GLN A 359 13.79 14.19 -2.93
C GLN A 359 14.93 13.94 -1.92
N SER A 360 16.15 13.77 -2.43
CA SER A 360 17.35 13.75 -1.60
C SER A 360 17.92 15.18 -1.55
N SER A 361 17.54 15.94 -0.53
CA SER A 361 18.24 17.17 -0.17
C SER A 361 19.54 16.79 0.52
N ARG A 362 20.66 16.94 -0.20
CA ARG A 362 22.02 16.83 0.35
C ARG A 362 22.18 17.87 1.46
N ILE A 363 22.32 17.42 2.72
CA ILE A 363 22.95 18.25 3.76
C ILE A 363 24.46 18.07 3.60
N ALA A 364 25.12 19.15 3.19
CA ALA A 364 26.57 19.28 3.20
C ALA A 364 27.10 18.90 4.59
N LEU A 365 27.95 17.87 4.66
CA LEU A 365 28.75 17.60 5.84
C LEU A 365 29.76 18.74 6.00
N GLY A 366 29.43 19.68 6.89
CA GLY A 366 30.44 20.40 7.66
C GLY A 366 30.95 19.47 8.77
N ARG A 367 32.25 19.13 8.71
CA ARG A 367 33.19 18.78 9.80
C ARG A 367 34.51 18.39 9.11
N GLY A 368 35.68 18.91 9.46
CA GLY A 368 36.05 19.70 10.63
C GLY A 368 37.40 20.41 10.47
N LYS A 369 37.75 21.13 11.52
CA LYS A 369 39.03 21.77 11.75
C LYS A 369 40.17 20.76 11.89
N GLU A 370 41.34 21.25 11.48
CA GLU A 370 42.70 20.97 11.97
C GLU A 370 43.29 19.58 11.68
N GLU A 371 44.20 19.54 10.71
CA GLU A 371 45.62 19.28 10.98
C GLU A 371 46.48 19.88 9.85
N SER A 372 47.34 20.81 10.21
CA SER A 372 48.39 21.34 9.35
C SER A 372 49.55 20.35 9.32
N ASN A 373 49.84 19.78 8.15
CA ASN A 373 51.22 19.46 7.79
C ASN A 373 51.37 19.37 6.27
N GLY A 374 52.46 19.95 5.78
CA GLY A 374 52.71 20.25 4.37
C GLY A 374 52.96 19.03 3.49
N GLY A 375 52.70 19.21 2.19
CA GLY A 375 53.07 18.27 1.14
C GLY A 375 52.18 18.38 -0.10
N LYS A 376 52.62 19.17 -1.09
CA LYS A 376 52.33 18.95 -2.53
C LYS A 376 53.12 17.69 -3.00
N PRO A 377 52.90 17.06 -4.18
CA PRO A 377 52.00 17.39 -5.30
C PRO A 377 51.34 16.17 -6.03
N GLN A 378 50.74 16.47 -7.20
CA GLN A 378 50.77 15.74 -8.50
C GLN A 378 49.51 15.03 -9.02
N ALA A 379 49.29 15.30 -10.31
CA ALA A 379 48.19 14.90 -11.17
C ALA A 379 48.72 13.94 -12.23
N GLU A 380 48.00 12.87 -12.53
CA GLU A 380 48.23 12.05 -13.73
C GLU A 380 46.91 11.62 -14.40
N SER A 381 46.70 12.20 -15.60
CA SER A 381 46.26 11.60 -16.86
C SER A 381 45.28 10.40 -16.84
N LEU A 382 44.01 10.69 -17.19
CA LEU A 382 43.02 9.74 -17.70
C LEU A 382 43.15 9.64 -19.24
N SER A 383 43.86 8.64 -19.75
CA SER A 383 43.77 8.26 -21.17
C SER A 383 44.30 6.85 -21.45
N SER A 384 43.57 5.82 -21.02
CA SER A 384 43.56 4.51 -21.68
C SER A 384 42.62 3.59 -20.93
N LEU A 385 41.49 3.23 -21.57
CA LEU A 385 40.69 2.01 -21.39
C LEU A 385 39.33 2.24 -22.08
N LEU A 386 39.38 2.41 -23.39
CA LEU A 386 38.23 2.19 -24.27
C LEU A 386 38.55 0.92 -25.06
N SER A 387 38.05 -0.23 -24.61
CA SER A 387 37.68 -1.36 -25.46
C SER A 387 36.97 -2.45 -24.65
N SER A 388 35.85 -2.89 -25.21
CA SER A 388 35.06 -4.10 -24.89
C SER A 388 34.44 -4.24 -23.50
N GLU A 389 33.20 -3.75 -23.35
CA GLU A 389 32.22 -4.34 -22.41
C GLU A 389 30.83 -4.43 -23.07
N PRO A 390 30.05 -5.51 -22.82
CA PRO A 390 28.74 -5.73 -23.41
C PRO A 390 27.68 -4.78 -22.84
N GLN A 391 26.72 -4.38 -23.69
CA GLN A 391 25.62 -3.48 -23.32
C GLN A 391 24.89 -3.92 -22.04
N PRO A 392 24.66 -3.01 -21.06
CA PRO A 392 23.89 -3.34 -19.87
C PRO A 392 22.38 -3.33 -20.17
N PRO A 393 21.59 -4.20 -19.51
CA PRO A 393 20.14 -4.20 -19.64
C PRO A 393 19.55 -2.89 -19.08
N MET A 394 18.54 -2.37 -19.78
CA MET A 394 17.73 -1.20 -19.43
C MET A 394 17.36 -1.19 -17.93
N GLN A 395 18.08 -0.42 -17.11
CA GLN A 395 17.88 -0.40 -15.66
C GLN A 395 16.68 0.49 -15.32
N VAL A 396 15.52 -0.12 -15.03
CA VAL A 396 14.43 0.59 -14.37
C VAL A 396 14.65 0.48 -12.86
N ALA A 397 15.09 1.57 -12.23
CA ALA A 397 15.17 1.66 -10.77
C ALA A 397 13.77 1.88 -10.19
N VAL A 398 13.02 0.78 -10.05
CA VAL A 398 11.67 0.79 -9.48
C VAL A 398 11.73 0.50 -7.99
N LEU A 399 11.10 1.38 -7.19
CA LEU A 399 10.99 1.31 -5.73
C LEU A 399 12.32 1.00 -5.03
N GLY A 400 13.32 1.85 -5.29
CA GLY A 400 14.55 1.90 -4.49
C GLY A 400 14.40 2.99 -3.43
N THR A 401 14.20 2.61 -2.18
CA THR A 401 14.28 3.51 -1.04
C THR A 401 15.67 4.14 -0.94
N ALA A 402 15.73 5.36 -0.39
CA ALA A 402 16.99 6.00 -0.05
C ALA A 402 17.77 5.07 0.88
N LYS A 403 18.93 4.58 0.40
CA LYS A 403 19.86 3.75 1.19
C LYS A 403 20.21 4.39 2.54
N SER A 404 20.03 5.70 2.73
CA SER A 404 20.34 6.45 3.96
C SER A 404 19.41 6.11 5.15
N VAL A 405 18.11 5.94 4.94
CA VAL A 405 17.15 5.72 6.04
C VAL A 405 17.24 4.28 6.55
N VAL A 406 17.30 3.30 5.64
CA VAL A 406 17.51 1.88 6.01
C VAL A 406 18.89 1.66 6.65
N LYS A 407 19.93 2.42 6.25
CA LYS A 407 21.23 2.43 6.95
C LYS A 407 21.14 3.01 8.36
N ARG A 408 20.33 4.05 8.60
CA ARG A 408 20.10 4.60 9.95
C ARG A 408 19.43 3.59 10.89
N PHE A 409 18.50 2.77 10.39
CA PHE A 409 17.84 1.74 11.19
C PHE A 409 18.69 0.50 11.46
N ASN A 410 19.46 0.03 10.48
CA ASN A 410 20.13 -1.27 10.60
C ASN A 410 21.58 -1.23 11.13
N GLY A 411 22.18 -0.05 11.31
CA GLY A 411 23.54 0.05 11.91
C GLY A 411 24.64 -0.72 11.16
N LEU A 412 24.40 -1.13 9.91
CA LEU A 412 25.31 -1.95 9.12
C LEU A 412 26.14 -1.08 8.18
N ASP A 413 27.40 -0.87 8.53
CA ASP A 413 28.45 -0.48 7.60
C ASP A 413 28.85 -1.69 6.76
N TYR A 414 28.43 -1.71 5.50
CA TYR A 414 29.01 -2.58 4.49
C TYR A 414 29.75 -1.72 3.47
N ASN A 415 31.02 -1.47 3.77
CA ASN A 415 32.04 -1.37 2.74
C ASN A 415 32.26 -2.80 2.23
N GLN A 416 31.76 -3.12 1.03
CA GLN A 416 32.42 -3.98 0.03
C GLN A 416 31.47 -4.35 -1.12
N ALA A 417 32.07 -4.34 -2.31
CA ALA A 417 31.69 -4.97 -3.58
C ALA A 417 30.68 -4.22 -4.49
N ILE A 418 31.29 -3.52 -5.46
CA ILE A 418 31.06 -3.55 -6.93
C ILE A 418 29.91 -4.45 -7.38
#